data_AF-A0A956CP29-F1
#
_entry.id   AF-A0A956CP29-F1
#
_cell.length_a   1.000
_cell.length_b   1.000
_cell.length_c   1.000
_cell.angle_alpha   90.00
_cell.angle_beta   90.00
_cell.angle_gamma   90.00
#
_symmetry.space_group_name_H-M   'P 1'
#
loop_
_entity.id
_entity.type
_entity.pdbx_description
1 polymer ?
#
loop_
_entity_poly.entity_id
_entity_poly.type
_entity_poly.pdbx_seq_one_letter_code
_entity_poly.pdbx_strand_id
1 'polypeptide(L)'
;MQSRGTFLAHIVDLRLYTAVLLVLVSAVGCASRGDGGGLPGLDNNNGKTPSPDGGSCGDGMCSASAGESCKTCAEDCECAETVCGDALCDLANGETCDGCPSDCGSLPQCKVGVCGDGVIASEGKEECDDGNFNSFDGCSALCKVEPMYTCVDQPSICARAPAEAGELVITEVMPNPEGVADNVGEWIELYNASGDALNLEQVSVTTGTNQSFTVLVPVVIPSGQYALLATEADPTINGGIEADYEYKGVSLNDNAEKLTVKFAGTLILDEASYGLATSTPAPGRSVRLNPSTLSSMDNDDALLWCTGGGSTYGTAGDYGTPGAANAACPTVPAKHSFTVSPALTVPDKTPAGATSPLEVSLPSCAIAFMDVDLNITHNYPGDMEITLSSPSGTVVMLSDNKGGGKDLVANIPNTRPISNNDGTSLGMYSGADPTGTWTLKAVDTIGGGAGLLNSWGLNIYCQ
;
A
#
# COMPACT_ATOMS: atom_id res chain seq x y z
N MET A 1 18.61 54.78 28.34
CA MET A 1 19.70 54.72 29.35
C MET A 1 20.46 53.41 29.15
N GLN A 2 21.79 53.42 29.31
CA GLN A 2 22.67 52.28 29.01
C GLN A 2 23.08 51.49 30.27
N SER A 3 23.25 50.18 30.14
CA SER A 3 24.37 49.36 30.67
C SER A 3 24.16 47.92 30.17
N ARG A 4 24.95 47.36 29.22
CA ARG A 4 26.34 46.83 29.34
C ARG A 4 26.43 45.63 30.31
N GLY A 5 27.03 44.48 29.94
CA GLY A 5 27.81 44.11 28.73
C GLY A 5 27.87 42.57 28.50
N THR A 6 28.21 42.04 27.30
CA THR A 6 29.56 41.81 26.69
C THR A 6 30.43 40.75 27.40
N PHE A 7 31.12 39.77 26.78
CA PHE A 7 31.19 39.22 25.39
C PHE A 7 32.14 37.98 25.37
N LEU A 8 32.17 37.18 24.28
CA LEU A 8 33.20 36.15 23.88
C LEU A 8 33.36 34.85 24.73
N ALA A 9 33.96 33.74 24.24
CA ALA A 9 34.02 33.07 22.91
C ALA A 9 34.93 31.79 22.98
N HIS A 10 34.88 30.96 21.92
CA HIS A 10 35.79 29.83 21.55
C HIS A 10 35.70 28.52 22.37
N ILE A 11 36.06 27.31 21.87
CA ILE A 11 36.13 26.59 20.56
C ILE A 11 37.10 25.39 20.76
N VAL A 12 36.79 24.19 20.19
CA VAL A 12 37.52 22.88 20.24
C VAL A 12 37.81 22.28 21.65
N ASP A 13 38.03 20.97 21.86
CA ASP A 13 38.42 19.87 20.92
C ASP A 13 37.96 18.45 21.36
N LEU A 14 38.08 17.49 20.43
CA LEU A 14 37.93 16.03 20.61
C LEU A 14 38.88 15.44 21.66
N ARG A 15 38.49 14.32 22.29
CA ARG A 15 39.45 13.26 22.70
C ARG A 15 38.92 11.83 22.54
N LEU A 16 39.76 11.01 21.89
CA LEU A 16 39.69 9.56 21.80
C LEU A 16 39.71 8.89 23.19
N TYR A 17 39.13 7.70 23.28
CA TYR A 17 39.41 6.74 24.36
C TYR A 17 40.29 5.59 23.86
N THR A 18 41.50 5.48 24.41
CA THR A 18 42.35 4.28 24.34
C THR A 18 43.14 4.10 25.65
N ALA A 19 42.96 2.96 26.32
CA ALA A 19 43.82 2.40 27.37
C ALA A 19 43.37 0.93 27.57
N VAL A 20 44.11 -0.08 27.08
CA VAL A 20 45.39 -0.63 27.59
C VAL A 20 45.23 -1.48 28.86
N LEU A 21 45.41 -2.78 28.61
CA LEU A 21 45.67 -3.94 29.46
C LEU A 21 46.42 -3.68 30.79
N LEU A 22 46.07 -4.42 31.86
CA LEU A 22 47.07 -4.83 32.85
C LEU A 22 46.77 -6.20 33.48
N VAL A 23 47.85 -6.94 33.76
CA VAL A 23 47.87 -8.35 34.18
C VAL A 23 47.89 -8.47 35.72
N LEU A 24 47.24 -9.51 36.26
CA LEU A 24 47.54 -10.02 37.60
C LEU A 24 47.89 -11.50 37.56
N VAL A 25 49.08 -11.83 38.07
CA VAL A 25 49.56 -13.20 38.31
C VAL A 25 49.51 -13.48 39.80
N SER A 26 49.01 -14.66 40.19
CA SER A 26 49.42 -15.33 41.43
C SER A 26 49.33 -16.86 41.24
N ALA A 27 50.25 -17.59 41.86
CA ALA A 27 50.49 -19.02 41.62
C ALA A 27 50.58 -19.80 42.95
N VAL A 28 50.98 -21.10 42.89
CA VAL A 28 51.03 -22.12 43.98
C VAL A 28 49.64 -22.76 44.24
N GLY A 29 49.42 -24.08 44.35
CA GLY A 29 50.25 -25.30 44.31
C GLY A 29 49.66 -26.38 45.26
N CYS A 30 49.84 -27.71 45.14
CA CYS A 30 50.50 -28.61 44.17
C CYS A 30 50.05 -30.09 44.42
N ALA A 31 50.68 -31.09 43.77
CA ALA A 31 50.60 -32.56 43.99
C ALA A 31 49.33 -33.33 43.50
N SER A 32 49.38 -34.59 43.01
CA SER A 32 50.52 -35.43 42.54
C SER A 32 50.08 -36.74 41.85
N ARG A 33 50.90 -37.22 40.90
CA ARG A 33 51.21 -38.63 40.50
C ARG A 33 50.10 -39.56 39.93
N GLY A 34 50.43 -40.15 38.77
CA GLY A 34 49.78 -41.36 38.23
C GLY A 34 50.35 -41.77 36.86
N ASP A 35 51.56 -42.35 36.82
CA ASP A 35 52.16 -42.91 35.58
C ASP A 35 51.76 -44.37 35.35
N GLY A 36 51.63 -44.78 34.08
CA GLY A 36 52.15 -46.09 33.63
C GLY A 36 51.24 -47.06 32.86
N GLY A 37 51.47 -47.17 31.53
CA GLY A 37 51.10 -48.33 30.69
C GLY A 37 49.77 -48.22 29.93
N GLY A 38 49.64 -48.64 28.67
CA GLY A 38 50.62 -49.18 27.72
C GLY A 38 50.03 -50.26 26.80
N LEU A 39 50.34 -50.19 25.49
CA LEU A 39 50.02 -51.14 24.40
C LEU A 39 48.63 -51.00 23.71
N PRO A 40 48.51 -51.39 22.40
CA PRO A 40 47.94 -50.45 21.42
C PRO A 40 46.79 -50.99 20.55
N GLY A 41 46.17 -50.05 19.82
CA GLY A 41 45.66 -50.25 18.46
C GLY A 41 44.38 -51.09 18.29
N LEU A 42 43.26 -50.40 18.09
CA LEU A 42 42.25 -50.77 17.09
C LEU A 42 41.62 -49.49 16.54
N ASP A 43 41.92 -49.20 15.27
CA ASP A 43 41.07 -48.43 14.40
C ASP A 43 39.84 -49.27 13.99
N ASN A 44 38.69 -48.65 13.81
CA ASN A 44 38.13 -48.49 12.45
C ASN A 44 36.82 -47.69 12.45
N ASN A 45 36.71 -46.83 11.43
CA ASN A 45 35.45 -46.23 11.04
C ASN A 45 34.51 -47.32 10.50
N ASN A 46 33.21 -47.19 10.78
CA ASN A 46 32.20 -47.65 9.82
C ASN A 46 31.00 -46.70 9.79
N GLY A 47 31.19 -45.60 9.04
CA GLY A 47 30.15 -44.63 8.70
C GLY A 47 30.21 -44.15 7.25
N LYS A 48 31.13 -44.69 6.43
CA LYS A 48 31.22 -44.55 4.97
C LYS A 48 32.06 -45.71 4.43
N THR A 49 31.57 -46.35 3.37
CA THR A 49 32.22 -47.50 2.72
C THR A 49 33.47 -47.08 1.94
N PRO A 50 34.52 -47.92 1.84
CA PRO A 50 35.72 -47.60 1.09
C PRO A 50 35.47 -47.62 -0.42
N SER A 51 36.00 -46.61 -1.12
CA SER A 51 36.24 -46.67 -2.58
C SER A 51 37.56 -47.43 -2.83
N PRO A 52 37.74 -48.14 -3.96
CA PRO A 52 38.95 -48.95 -4.18
C PRO A 52 40.26 -48.17 -4.35
N ASP A 53 40.19 -46.87 -4.63
CA ASP A 53 41.33 -46.07 -5.10
C ASP A 53 41.75 -44.96 -4.10
N GLY A 54 42.30 -45.38 -2.95
CA GLY A 54 43.53 -44.80 -2.39
C GLY A 54 43.65 -43.36 -1.89
N GLY A 55 42.62 -42.50 -1.94
CA GLY A 55 42.66 -41.13 -1.38
C GLY A 55 41.78 -40.97 -0.14
N SER A 56 42.23 -40.14 0.81
CA SER A 56 41.48 -39.83 2.03
C SER A 56 41.80 -38.42 2.52
N CYS A 57 40.74 -37.63 2.69
CA CYS A 57 40.85 -36.24 3.14
C CYS A 57 41.63 -36.09 4.46
N GLY A 58 42.52 -35.10 4.50
CA GLY A 58 43.49 -34.81 5.55
C GLY A 58 44.94 -35.22 5.24
N ASP A 59 45.30 -35.57 3.99
CA ASP A 59 46.67 -36.00 3.63
C ASP A 59 47.58 -34.91 3.03
N GLY A 60 47.01 -33.74 2.70
CA GLY A 60 47.70 -32.60 2.11
C GLY A 60 47.96 -32.68 0.60
N MET A 61 47.33 -33.59 -0.15
CA MET A 61 47.51 -33.74 -1.60
C MET A 61 46.22 -33.96 -2.38
N CYS A 62 45.63 -32.87 -2.91
CA CYS A 62 44.45 -32.90 -3.80
C CYS A 62 44.54 -33.92 -4.96
N SER A 63 43.92 -35.08 -4.79
CA SER A 63 44.03 -36.21 -5.70
C SER A 63 42.72 -36.47 -6.43
N ALA A 64 42.48 -35.74 -7.53
CA ALA A 64 41.28 -35.89 -8.36
C ALA A 64 41.05 -37.33 -8.87
N SER A 65 42.12 -38.12 -9.08
CA SER A 65 42.05 -39.55 -9.42
C SER A 65 41.52 -40.45 -8.30
N ALA A 66 41.46 -39.97 -7.06
CA ALA A 66 40.88 -40.65 -5.91
C ALA A 66 39.47 -40.14 -5.53
N GLY A 67 38.91 -39.18 -6.29
CA GLY A 67 37.60 -38.59 -6.04
C GLY A 67 37.59 -37.39 -5.10
N GLU A 68 38.76 -36.81 -4.82
CA GLU A 68 38.88 -35.54 -4.09
C GLU A 68 38.57 -34.35 -5.00
N SER A 69 37.85 -33.38 -4.43
CA SER A 69 37.34 -32.18 -5.07
C SER A 69 36.89 -31.20 -4.00
N CYS A 70 36.70 -29.93 -4.34
CA CYS A 70 36.22 -28.89 -3.39
C CYS A 70 34.91 -29.26 -2.66
N LYS A 71 34.11 -30.21 -3.20
CA LYS A 71 32.86 -30.71 -2.60
C LYS A 71 33.03 -31.99 -1.77
N THR A 72 34.11 -32.75 -1.98
CA THR A 72 34.35 -34.05 -1.33
C THR A 72 35.51 -34.04 -0.34
N CYS A 73 36.49 -33.15 -0.52
CA CYS A 73 37.57 -32.84 0.40
C CYS A 73 38.10 -31.42 0.14
N ALA A 74 37.69 -30.45 0.95
CA ALA A 74 38.13 -29.05 0.81
C ALA A 74 39.46 -28.74 1.55
N GLU A 75 39.87 -29.60 2.50
CA GLU A 75 41.05 -29.37 3.34
C GLU A 75 42.38 -29.59 2.56
N ASP A 76 42.48 -30.65 1.76
CA ASP A 76 43.70 -30.97 0.98
C ASP A 76 43.75 -30.30 -0.39
N CYS A 77 42.60 -29.84 -0.88
CA CYS A 77 42.46 -29.21 -2.20
C CYS A 77 42.70 -27.71 -2.21
N GLU A 78 43.33 -27.16 -1.15
CA GLU A 78 43.61 -25.74 -0.91
C GLU A 78 42.58 -24.85 -1.61
N CYS A 79 41.32 -25.00 -1.22
CA CYS A 79 40.19 -24.26 -1.78
C CYS A 79 40.26 -22.80 -1.30
N ALA A 80 41.25 -22.07 -1.80
CA ALA A 80 41.23 -20.63 -1.83
C ALA A 80 39.93 -20.17 -2.50
N GLU A 81 39.41 -19.06 -1.98
CA GLU A 81 38.31 -18.25 -2.50
C GLU A 81 38.08 -18.46 -4.01
N THR A 82 36.86 -18.85 -4.37
CA THR A 82 36.43 -19.09 -5.76
C THR A 82 36.92 -18.01 -6.71
N VAL A 83 37.50 -18.46 -7.83
CA VAL A 83 38.34 -17.70 -8.75
C VAL A 83 37.74 -16.31 -9.06
N CYS A 84 38.36 -15.29 -8.48
CA CYS A 84 38.09 -13.91 -8.81
C CYS A 84 39.29 -13.02 -8.46
N GLY A 85 39.75 -12.24 -9.43
CA GLY A 85 40.99 -11.47 -9.42
C GLY A 85 42.18 -12.14 -10.12
N ASP A 86 41.99 -13.18 -10.93
CA ASP A 86 43.06 -13.88 -11.67
C ASP A 86 43.28 -13.37 -13.11
N ALA A 87 42.39 -12.48 -13.57
CA ALA A 87 42.32 -11.87 -14.90
C ALA A 87 41.95 -12.81 -16.07
N LEU A 88 41.37 -13.98 -15.81
CA LEU A 88 40.73 -14.88 -16.77
C LEU A 88 39.25 -15.04 -16.42
N CYS A 89 38.38 -15.17 -17.43
CA CYS A 89 36.94 -15.40 -17.18
C CYS A 89 36.58 -16.87 -17.49
N ASP A 90 36.64 -17.73 -16.47
CA ASP A 90 36.41 -19.16 -16.57
C ASP A 90 34.94 -19.53 -16.26
N LEU A 91 34.05 -19.20 -17.21
CA LEU A 91 32.61 -19.51 -17.15
C LEU A 91 32.30 -20.99 -16.86
N ALA A 92 33.19 -21.92 -17.23
CA ALA A 92 33.05 -23.35 -16.96
C ALA A 92 33.31 -23.73 -15.49
N ASN A 93 33.98 -22.86 -14.73
CA ASN A 93 34.34 -23.03 -13.32
C ASN A 93 33.42 -22.24 -12.37
N GLY A 94 32.42 -21.52 -12.90
CA GLY A 94 31.36 -20.87 -12.12
C GLY A 94 31.44 -19.35 -12.04
N GLU A 95 32.40 -18.73 -12.71
CA GLU A 95 32.46 -17.26 -12.82
C GLU A 95 31.33 -16.70 -13.69
N THR A 96 30.81 -15.55 -13.30
CA THR A 96 29.72 -14.82 -13.99
C THR A 96 29.99 -13.33 -13.95
N CYS A 97 29.27 -12.55 -14.78
CA CYS A 97 29.42 -11.09 -14.80
C CYS A 97 29.19 -10.45 -13.41
N ASP A 98 28.20 -10.95 -12.66
CA ASP A 98 27.83 -10.44 -11.32
C ASP A 98 28.64 -11.08 -10.19
N GLY A 99 29.00 -12.37 -10.34
CA GLY A 99 29.75 -13.14 -9.34
C GLY A 99 31.25 -12.87 -9.35
N CYS A 100 31.82 -12.49 -10.51
CA CYS A 100 33.19 -11.98 -10.60
C CYS A 100 33.34 -10.86 -11.66
N PRO A 101 32.99 -9.61 -11.31
CA PRO A 101 33.09 -8.49 -12.24
C PRO A 101 34.53 -8.14 -12.65
N SER A 102 35.53 -8.41 -11.80
CA SER A 102 36.92 -8.02 -12.04
C SER A 102 37.59 -8.74 -13.21
N ASP A 103 37.20 -9.99 -13.46
CA ASP A 103 37.77 -10.79 -14.56
C ASP A 103 36.78 -10.88 -15.73
N CYS A 104 35.51 -11.19 -15.45
CA CYS A 104 34.48 -11.37 -16.48
C CYS A 104 33.89 -10.07 -17.03
N GLY A 105 33.92 -8.94 -16.31
CA GLY A 105 33.33 -7.66 -16.76
C GLY A 105 33.92 -7.12 -18.07
N SER A 106 35.09 -7.62 -18.49
CA SER A 106 35.69 -7.25 -19.77
C SER A 106 35.13 -8.01 -20.99
N LEU A 107 34.36 -9.09 -20.79
CA LEU A 107 33.77 -9.89 -21.88
C LEU A 107 32.71 -9.11 -22.69
N PRO A 108 32.57 -9.37 -24.01
CA PRO A 108 31.54 -8.73 -24.83
C PRO A 108 30.11 -8.98 -24.33
N GLN A 109 29.85 -10.16 -23.76
CA GLN A 109 28.54 -10.53 -23.21
C GLN A 109 28.23 -9.89 -21.84
N CYS A 110 29.24 -9.45 -21.10
CA CYS A 110 29.05 -8.64 -19.89
C CYS A 110 29.02 -7.12 -20.22
N LYS A 111 29.20 -6.74 -21.49
CA LYS A 111 29.21 -5.35 -22.00
C LYS A 111 28.03 -4.98 -22.87
N VAL A 112 27.17 -5.93 -23.18
CA VAL A 112 25.88 -5.71 -23.81
C VAL A 112 24.85 -6.01 -22.74
N GLY A 113 24.21 -4.97 -22.21
CA GLY A 113 23.02 -5.16 -21.40
C GLY A 113 21.99 -5.94 -22.22
N VAL A 114 21.42 -6.98 -21.61
CA VAL A 114 20.47 -7.88 -22.27
C VAL A 114 19.09 -7.54 -21.76
N CYS A 115 18.62 -6.35 -22.19
CA CYS A 115 17.31 -5.83 -21.84
C CYS A 115 16.23 -6.91 -21.79
N GLY A 116 15.47 -6.94 -20.70
CA GLY A 116 14.47 -7.94 -20.41
C GLY A 116 14.98 -9.20 -19.73
N ASP A 117 16.19 -9.19 -19.14
CA ASP A 117 16.69 -10.28 -18.29
C ASP A 117 16.49 -10.03 -16.78
N GLY A 118 16.06 -8.83 -16.40
CA GLY A 118 15.80 -8.39 -15.03
C GLY A 118 17.03 -7.84 -14.30
N VAL A 119 18.15 -7.59 -14.98
CA VAL A 119 19.40 -7.09 -14.41
C VAL A 119 19.80 -5.77 -15.07
N ILE A 120 19.92 -4.68 -14.30
CA ILE A 120 20.30 -3.37 -14.87
C ILE A 120 21.81 -3.37 -15.17
N ALA A 121 22.20 -3.61 -16.42
CA ALA A 121 23.61 -3.61 -16.81
C ALA A 121 24.17 -2.18 -16.88
N SER A 122 24.78 -1.74 -15.77
CA SER A 122 25.39 -0.41 -15.64
C SER A 122 26.47 -0.09 -16.70
N GLU A 123 27.18 -1.10 -17.23
CA GLU A 123 28.10 -0.94 -18.37
C GLU A 123 27.39 -0.94 -19.74
N GLY A 124 26.22 -1.57 -19.84
CA GLY A 124 25.39 -1.67 -21.04
C GLY A 124 24.60 -0.39 -21.40
N LYS A 125 24.53 0.57 -20.46
CA LYS A 125 23.69 1.79 -20.49
C LYS A 125 22.19 1.53 -20.35
N GLU A 126 21.81 0.49 -19.65
CA GLU A 126 20.42 0.29 -19.25
C GLU A 126 20.09 1.28 -18.13
N GLU A 127 18.89 1.87 -18.21
CA GLU A 127 18.38 2.82 -17.21
C GLU A 127 17.31 2.17 -16.33
N CYS A 128 16.81 1.01 -16.75
CA CYS A 128 15.88 0.09 -16.09
C CYS A 128 16.02 -1.28 -16.77
N ASP A 129 15.56 -2.36 -16.12
CA ASP A 129 15.26 -3.64 -16.77
C ASP A 129 14.15 -4.34 -15.98
N ASP A 130 12.93 -4.38 -16.53
CA ASP A 130 11.74 -4.95 -15.91
C ASP A 130 11.49 -6.42 -16.30
N GLY A 131 12.51 -7.11 -16.83
CA GLY A 131 12.44 -8.53 -17.19
C GLY A 131 11.62 -8.84 -18.44
N ASN A 132 11.32 -7.85 -19.29
CA ASN A 132 10.66 -8.09 -20.57
C ASN A 132 11.05 -7.10 -21.71
N PHE A 133 10.37 -7.18 -22.86
CA PHE A 133 10.62 -6.37 -24.07
C PHE A 133 9.38 -5.60 -24.55
N ASN A 134 8.42 -5.37 -23.66
CA ASN A 134 7.29 -4.51 -23.97
C ASN A 134 7.74 -3.04 -23.96
N SER A 135 6.78 -2.14 -24.07
CA SER A 135 6.97 -0.70 -23.92
C SER A 135 5.62 -0.13 -23.53
N PHE A 136 5.63 1.07 -22.95
CA PHE A 136 4.51 1.75 -22.30
C PHE A 136 4.14 1.25 -20.89
N ASP A 137 4.92 0.32 -20.33
CA ASP A 137 4.92 -0.16 -18.93
C ASP A 137 6.03 0.47 -18.06
N GLY A 138 6.81 1.41 -18.62
CA GLY A 138 7.76 2.23 -17.88
C GLY A 138 9.23 1.87 -18.12
N CYS A 139 9.52 0.65 -18.59
CA CYS A 139 10.81 0.29 -19.17
C CYS A 139 10.64 -0.09 -20.64
N SER A 140 11.17 0.72 -21.54
CA SER A 140 11.06 0.44 -22.98
C SER A 140 11.90 -0.77 -23.40
N ALA A 141 11.59 -1.37 -24.55
CA ALA A 141 12.32 -2.51 -25.15
C ALA A 141 13.80 -2.24 -25.54
N LEU A 142 14.34 -1.07 -25.17
CA LEU A 142 15.74 -0.67 -25.28
C LEU A 142 16.36 -0.35 -23.90
N CYS A 143 15.68 -0.75 -22.83
CA CYS A 143 15.99 -0.54 -21.42
C CYS A 143 16.31 0.93 -21.11
N LYS A 144 15.36 1.77 -21.53
CA LYS A 144 15.26 3.19 -21.20
C LYS A 144 14.00 3.45 -20.41
N VAL A 145 14.16 4.18 -19.31
CA VAL A 145 13.05 4.65 -18.48
C VAL A 145 12.15 5.51 -19.34
N GLU A 146 10.87 5.16 -19.40
CA GLU A 146 9.93 5.86 -20.25
C GLU A 146 9.48 7.18 -19.63
N PRO A 147 9.09 8.18 -20.43
CA PRO A 147 8.66 9.47 -19.91
C PRO A 147 7.54 9.32 -18.87
N MET A 148 7.65 10.06 -17.76
CA MET A 148 6.73 10.07 -16.62
C MET A 148 6.78 8.84 -15.68
N TYR A 149 7.67 7.88 -15.93
CA TYR A 149 7.94 6.77 -15.01
C TYR A 149 9.17 7.02 -14.13
N THR A 150 9.16 6.42 -12.94
CA THR A 150 10.30 6.25 -12.04
C THR A 150 10.50 4.76 -11.84
N CYS A 151 11.66 4.23 -12.20
CA CYS A 151 12.00 2.82 -12.00
C CYS A 151 12.88 2.66 -10.75
N VAL A 152 12.52 1.70 -9.91
CA VAL A 152 13.27 1.30 -8.70
C VAL A 152 13.52 -0.20 -8.71
N ASP A 153 14.40 -0.68 -7.83
CA ASP A 153 14.73 -2.09 -7.64
C ASP A 153 15.30 -2.82 -8.88
N GLN A 154 15.59 -4.11 -8.71
CA GLN A 154 16.11 -5.01 -9.74
C GLN A 154 15.55 -6.43 -9.52
N PRO A 155 14.73 -6.98 -10.45
CA PRO A 155 14.21 -6.34 -11.68
C PRO A 155 13.47 -5.03 -11.40
N SER A 156 13.53 -4.11 -12.36
CA SER A 156 12.96 -2.78 -12.23
C SER A 156 11.44 -2.82 -12.12
N ILE A 157 10.92 -2.18 -11.07
CA ILE A 157 9.51 -1.85 -10.94
C ILE A 157 9.37 -0.39 -11.36
N CYS A 158 8.79 -0.17 -12.54
CA CYS A 158 8.57 1.16 -13.09
C CYS A 158 7.18 1.67 -12.77
N ALA A 159 7.10 2.82 -12.10
CA ALA A 159 5.86 3.39 -11.59
C ALA A 159 5.68 4.85 -12.02
N ARG A 160 4.44 5.22 -12.36
CA ARG A 160 4.08 6.59 -12.71
C ARG A 160 3.52 7.35 -11.51
N ALA A 161 3.47 8.67 -11.60
CA ALA A 161 2.72 9.45 -10.62
C ALA A 161 1.19 9.18 -10.74
N PRO A 162 0.43 9.25 -9.63
CA PRO A 162 -1.02 9.36 -9.66
C PRO A 162 -1.46 10.63 -10.43
N ALA A 163 -2.46 10.47 -11.29
CA ALA A 163 -2.94 11.49 -12.22
C ALA A 163 -4.46 11.74 -12.12
N GLU A 164 -5.23 10.81 -11.56
CA GLU A 164 -6.69 10.90 -11.46
C GLU A 164 -7.21 10.59 -10.04
N ALA A 165 -8.42 11.08 -9.74
CA ALA A 165 -9.09 10.75 -8.49
C ALA A 165 -9.54 9.28 -8.50
N GLY A 166 -9.33 8.56 -7.40
CA GLY A 166 -9.65 7.14 -7.25
C GLY A 166 -8.56 6.16 -7.65
N GLU A 167 -7.37 6.62 -8.03
CA GLU A 167 -6.22 5.74 -8.27
C GLU A 167 -5.58 5.22 -6.96
N LEU A 168 -5.73 5.97 -5.87
CA LEU A 168 -5.43 5.54 -4.50
C LEU A 168 -6.70 5.53 -3.67
N VAL A 169 -6.77 4.65 -2.67
CA VAL A 169 -7.91 4.52 -1.75
C VAL A 169 -7.38 4.26 -0.34
N ILE A 170 -7.75 5.09 0.64
CA ILE A 170 -7.48 4.82 2.06
C ILE A 170 -8.33 3.61 2.47
N THR A 171 -7.68 2.56 2.97
CA THR A 171 -8.32 1.26 3.24
C THR A 171 -8.30 0.89 4.71
N GLU A 172 -7.26 1.21 5.45
CA GLU A 172 -7.18 0.95 6.89
C GLU A 172 -6.40 2.06 7.60
N VAL A 173 -6.76 2.36 8.85
CA VAL A 173 -6.14 3.40 9.67
C VAL A 173 -5.98 2.84 11.09
N MET A 174 -4.81 3.01 11.72
CA MET A 174 -4.66 2.80 13.16
C MET A 174 -4.52 4.17 13.85
N PRO A 175 -5.61 4.72 14.41
CA PRO A 175 -5.58 6.02 15.08
C PRO A 175 -5.39 5.93 16.60
N ASN A 176 -5.37 4.71 17.19
CA ASN A 176 -5.28 4.49 18.64
C ASN A 176 -4.64 3.10 18.93
N PRO A 177 -3.30 2.95 18.79
CA PRO A 177 -2.61 1.71 19.15
C PRO A 177 -2.61 1.50 20.68
N GLU A 178 -2.70 0.25 21.13
CA GLU A 178 -2.59 -0.11 22.57
C GLU A 178 -1.27 -0.86 22.86
N GLY A 179 -0.80 -1.65 21.89
CA GLY A 179 0.41 -2.44 22.02
C GLY A 179 1.70 -1.62 22.11
N VAL A 180 1.71 -0.40 21.55
CA VAL A 180 2.81 0.57 21.62
C VAL A 180 2.29 1.97 21.94
N ALA A 181 3.20 2.94 22.09
CA ALA A 181 2.78 4.33 22.31
C ALA A 181 2.03 4.89 21.09
N ASP A 182 1.01 5.67 21.35
CA ASP A 182 0.17 6.40 20.39
C ASP A 182 0.98 6.99 19.22
N ASN A 183 1.89 7.92 19.53
CA ASN A 183 2.77 8.63 18.59
C ASN A 183 3.86 7.76 17.90
N VAL A 184 3.75 6.43 17.97
CA VAL A 184 4.70 5.42 17.46
C VAL A 184 3.97 4.30 16.71
N GLY A 185 2.74 3.95 17.10
CA GLY A 185 1.93 2.92 16.45
C GLY A 185 0.84 3.44 15.50
N GLU A 186 0.72 4.75 15.31
CA GLU A 186 -0.19 5.34 14.32
C GLU A 186 0.27 5.05 12.89
N TRP A 187 -0.66 4.60 12.04
CA TRP A 187 -0.41 4.35 10.61
C TRP A 187 -1.68 4.47 9.75
N ILE A 188 -1.46 4.63 8.43
CA ILE A 188 -2.47 4.78 7.38
C ILE A 188 -2.09 3.85 6.24
N GLU A 189 -3.04 3.05 5.76
CA GLU A 189 -2.88 2.17 4.61
C GLU A 189 -3.56 2.74 3.36
N LEU A 190 -2.82 2.77 2.25
CA LEU A 190 -3.30 3.19 0.93
C LEU A 190 -3.27 2.00 -0.03
N TYR A 191 -4.38 1.74 -0.72
CA TYR A 191 -4.49 0.73 -1.78
C TYR A 191 -4.36 1.39 -3.16
N ASN A 192 -3.59 0.77 -4.07
CA ASN A 192 -3.53 1.17 -5.48
C ASN A 192 -4.67 0.51 -6.28
N ALA A 193 -5.71 1.30 -6.57
CA ALA A 193 -6.87 0.90 -7.35
C ALA A 193 -6.70 1.11 -8.87
N SER A 194 -5.58 1.71 -9.31
CA SER A 194 -5.25 1.87 -10.73
C SER A 194 -4.77 0.56 -11.37
N GLY A 195 -4.72 0.54 -12.71
CA GLY A 195 -4.16 -0.59 -13.48
C GLY A 195 -2.64 -0.64 -13.54
N ASP A 196 -1.94 0.39 -13.06
CA ASP A 196 -0.50 0.58 -13.21
C ASP A 196 0.20 0.58 -11.84
N ALA A 197 1.53 0.52 -11.81
CA ALA A 197 2.28 0.81 -10.58
C ALA A 197 2.33 2.34 -10.33
N LEU A 198 2.10 2.76 -9.08
CA LEU A 198 2.07 4.16 -8.68
C LEU A 198 3.26 4.51 -7.77
N ASN A 199 3.95 5.60 -8.08
CA ASN A 199 4.95 6.23 -7.22
C ASN A 199 4.28 7.30 -6.35
N LEU A 200 4.34 7.15 -5.03
CA LEU A 200 3.75 8.11 -4.08
C LEU A 200 4.57 9.40 -3.87
N GLU A 201 5.72 9.60 -4.53
CA GLU A 201 6.45 10.86 -4.39
C GLU A 201 5.54 12.07 -4.71
N GLN A 202 5.56 13.09 -3.85
CA GLN A 202 4.64 14.24 -3.86
C GLN A 202 3.17 13.96 -3.51
N VAL A 203 2.81 12.72 -3.14
CA VAL A 203 1.55 12.44 -2.46
C VAL A 203 1.62 12.97 -1.03
N SER A 204 0.55 13.62 -0.58
CA SER A 204 0.40 14.17 0.76
C SER A 204 -0.90 13.72 1.38
N VAL A 205 -0.86 13.42 2.68
CA VAL A 205 -2.07 13.21 3.48
C VAL A 205 -2.28 14.47 4.31
N THR A 206 -3.52 14.96 4.35
CA THR A 206 -3.98 16.06 5.21
C THR A 206 -5.06 15.55 6.15
N THR A 207 -4.94 15.85 7.44
CA THR A 207 -5.96 15.54 8.45
C THR A 207 -7.00 16.65 8.57
N GLY A 208 -8.16 16.35 9.17
CA GLY A 208 -9.22 17.33 9.46
C GLY A 208 -8.78 18.49 10.37
N THR A 209 -7.74 18.27 11.19
CA THR A 209 -7.06 19.32 11.98
C THR A 209 -6.08 20.18 11.16
N ASN A 210 -5.92 19.92 9.85
CA ASN A 210 -4.97 20.56 8.92
C ASN A 210 -3.49 20.28 9.23
N GLN A 211 -3.18 19.17 9.91
CA GLN A 211 -1.83 18.62 9.91
C GLN A 211 -1.59 17.90 8.57
N SER A 212 -0.37 17.89 8.07
CA SER A 212 -0.06 17.22 6.81
C SER A 212 1.41 16.84 6.69
N PHE A 213 1.66 15.71 6.03
CA PHE A 213 2.97 15.30 5.54
C PHE A 213 2.91 15.09 4.02
N THR A 214 4.07 15.12 3.36
CA THR A 214 4.25 14.78 1.95
C THR A 214 5.33 13.71 1.84
N VAL A 215 5.11 12.68 1.03
CA VAL A 215 6.11 11.67 0.69
C VAL A 215 7.18 12.33 -0.20
N LEU A 216 8.43 12.32 0.27
CA LEU A 216 9.57 13.05 -0.34
C LEU A 216 10.59 12.16 -1.06
N VAL A 217 10.35 10.85 -1.11
CA VAL A 217 11.19 9.86 -1.79
C VAL A 217 10.28 8.90 -2.57
N PRO A 218 10.78 8.20 -3.60
CA PRO A 218 9.97 7.21 -4.29
C PRO A 218 9.50 6.10 -3.33
N VAL A 219 8.19 5.85 -3.35
CA VAL A 219 7.54 4.72 -2.67
C VAL A 219 6.59 4.13 -3.70
N VAL A 220 6.85 2.90 -4.13
CA VAL A 220 6.20 2.30 -5.29
C VAL A 220 5.18 1.24 -4.86
N ILE A 221 3.93 1.42 -5.29
CA ILE A 221 2.84 0.47 -5.07
C ILE A 221 2.47 -0.17 -6.42
N PRO A 222 2.70 -1.47 -6.64
CA PRO A 222 2.16 -2.17 -7.81
C PRO A 222 0.62 -2.14 -7.85
N SER A 223 0.03 -2.33 -9.03
CA SER A 223 -1.44 -2.39 -9.17
C SER A 223 -2.03 -3.46 -8.24
N GLY A 224 -3.09 -3.10 -7.51
CA GLY A 224 -3.76 -4.00 -6.57
C GLY A 224 -2.96 -4.34 -5.29
N GLN A 225 -1.89 -3.60 -4.98
CA GLN A 225 -1.14 -3.72 -3.74
C GLN A 225 -1.44 -2.54 -2.78
N TYR A 226 -0.89 -2.63 -1.57
CA TYR A 226 -1.07 -1.68 -0.48
C TYR A 226 0.29 -1.03 -0.16
N ALA A 227 0.27 0.18 0.41
CA ALA A 227 1.41 0.76 1.11
C ALA A 227 1.00 1.24 2.49
N LEU A 228 1.91 1.06 3.44
CA LEU A 228 1.77 1.40 4.84
C LEU A 228 2.61 2.64 5.18
N LEU A 229 1.93 3.75 5.45
CA LEU A 229 2.54 4.98 5.92
C LEU A 229 2.42 5.00 7.45
N ALA A 230 3.52 5.11 8.19
CA ALA A 230 3.53 5.00 9.65
C ALA A 230 4.28 6.15 10.34
N THR A 231 3.97 6.39 11.62
CA THR A 231 4.71 7.36 12.46
C THR A 231 6.12 6.89 12.83
N GLU A 232 6.41 5.60 12.76
CA GLU A 232 7.71 4.98 13.06
C GLU A 232 7.93 3.76 12.16
N ALA A 233 9.10 3.65 11.54
CA ALA A 233 9.40 2.58 10.58
C ALA A 233 10.22 1.43 11.16
N ASP A 234 10.83 1.57 12.34
CA ASP A 234 11.55 0.46 12.98
C ASP A 234 10.58 -0.60 13.53
N PRO A 235 10.53 -1.83 12.95
CA PRO A 235 9.61 -2.89 13.35
C PRO A 235 9.84 -3.39 14.79
N THR A 236 10.97 -3.06 15.42
CA THR A 236 11.26 -3.43 16.81
C THR A 236 10.55 -2.55 17.83
N ILE A 237 10.02 -1.38 17.43
CA ILE A 237 9.36 -0.42 18.33
C ILE A 237 7.99 0.09 17.85
N ASN A 238 7.67 0.02 16.55
CA ASN A 238 6.35 0.41 16.00
C ASN A 238 5.22 -0.62 16.20
N GLY A 239 5.50 -1.70 16.94
CA GLY A 239 4.58 -2.81 17.19
C GLY A 239 4.88 -4.07 16.36
N GLY A 240 5.69 -3.95 15.31
CA GLY A 240 6.03 -5.03 14.38
C GLY A 240 5.34 -4.89 13.03
N ILE A 241 5.25 -3.66 12.51
CA ILE A 241 4.82 -3.37 11.14
C ILE A 241 6.03 -3.03 10.27
N GLU A 242 6.01 -3.50 9.03
CA GLU A 242 6.96 -3.10 8.00
C GLU A 242 6.36 -1.89 7.27
N ALA A 243 6.86 -0.69 7.53
CA ALA A 243 6.32 0.54 6.96
C ALA A 243 7.08 0.94 5.68
N ASP A 244 6.35 1.20 4.60
CA ASP A 244 6.92 1.70 3.33
C ASP A 244 7.36 3.17 3.42
N TYR A 245 6.77 3.94 4.35
CA TYR A 245 7.14 5.33 4.57
C TYR A 245 6.94 5.79 6.01
N GLU A 246 7.96 6.44 6.57
CA GLU A 246 7.92 7.08 7.89
C GLU A 246 7.50 8.56 7.76
N TYR A 247 6.33 8.92 8.31
CA TYR A 247 5.87 10.30 8.37
C TYR A 247 6.06 10.92 9.76
N LYS A 248 6.17 12.25 9.82
CA LYS A 248 6.30 13.04 11.06
C LYS A 248 5.45 14.30 10.99
N GLY A 249 5.10 14.85 12.16
CA GLY A 249 4.37 16.13 12.27
C GLY A 249 2.86 16.01 12.00
N VAL A 250 2.36 14.78 11.92
CA VAL A 250 0.94 14.43 11.89
C VAL A 250 0.69 13.45 13.03
N SER A 251 -0.45 13.61 13.70
CA SER A 251 -1.09 12.60 14.55
C SER A 251 -2.58 12.52 14.20
N LEU A 252 -3.14 11.34 14.38
CA LEU A 252 -4.51 10.96 14.09
C LEU A 252 -5.41 11.24 15.30
N ASN A 253 -6.72 11.24 15.08
CA ASN A 253 -7.68 11.47 16.15
C ASN A 253 -8.23 10.14 16.69
N ASP A 254 -7.99 9.87 17.97
CA ASP A 254 -8.59 8.77 18.75
C ASP A 254 -10.10 8.53 18.59
N ASN A 255 -10.87 9.49 18.07
CA ASN A 255 -12.33 9.43 18.00
C ASN A 255 -12.85 9.37 16.56
N ALA A 256 -12.64 10.44 15.78
CA ALA A 256 -13.11 10.54 14.40
C ALA A 256 -12.42 11.70 13.68
N GLU A 257 -12.01 11.48 12.44
CA GLU A 257 -11.42 12.52 11.59
C GLU A 257 -11.64 12.20 10.10
N LYS A 258 -11.53 13.24 9.26
CA LYS A 258 -11.44 13.10 7.81
C LYS A 258 -9.98 13.18 7.37
N LEU A 259 -9.56 12.26 6.51
CA LEU A 259 -8.29 12.29 5.81
C LEU A 259 -8.53 12.68 4.34
N THR A 260 -7.62 13.48 3.78
CA THR A 260 -7.61 13.86 2.37
C THR A 260 -6.24 13.55 1.77
N VAL A 261 -6.19 12.68 0.77
CA VAL A 261 -4.97 12.33 0.01
C VAL A 261 -4.88 13.22 -1.23
N LYS A 262 -3.72 13.84 -1.47
CA LYS A 262 -3.50 14.72 -2.63
C LYS A 262 -2.19 14.46 -3.33
N PHE A 263 -2.19 14.51 -4.66
CA PHE A 263 -0.98 14.60 -5.47
C PHE A 263 -0.59 16.06 -5.74
N ALA A 264 0.71 16.36 -5.64
CA ALA A 264 1.29 17.68 -5.87
C ALA A 264 0.55 18.84 -5.15
N GLY A 265 -0.03 18.54 -3.99
CA GLY A 265 -0.81 19.46 -3.15
C GLY A 265 -2.14 19.99 -3.74
N THR A 266 -2.55 19.55 -4.94
CA THR A 266 -3.68 20.17 -5.67
C THR A 266 -4.72 19.17 -6.17
N LEU A 267 -4.31 18.06 -6.78
CA LEU A 267 -5.21 16.99 -7.18
C LEU A 267 -5.60 16.20 -5.93
N ILE A 268 -6.90 16.15 -5.59
CA ILE A 268 -7.40 15.20 -4.60
C ILE A 268 -7.44 13.83 -5.27
N LEU A 269 -6.71 12.87 -4.71
CA LEU A 269 -6.75 11.48 -5.14
C LEU A 269 -7.88 10.74 -4.44
N ASP A 270 -8.03 11.00 -3.13
CA ASP A 270 -8.95 10.26 -2.28
C ASP A 270 -9.32 11.06 -1.03
N GLU A 271 -10.49 10.75 -0.47
CA GLU A 271 -10.93 11.22 0.84
C GLU A 271 -11.60 10.08 1.60
N ALA A 272 -11.43 10.04 2.92
CA ALA A 272 -12.12 9.08 3.78
C ALA A 272 -12.37 9.65 5.18
N SER A 273 -13.44 9.21 5.84
CA SER A 273 -13.74 9.61 7.22
C SER A 273 -13.90 8.37 8.11
N TYR A 274 -13.04 8.23 9.13
CA TYR A 274 -13.12 7.15 10.10
C TYR A 274 -13.75 7.62 11.41
N GLY A 275 -14.21 6.68 12.23
CA GLY A 275 -14.83 6.95 13.54
C GLY A 275 -16.28 7.42 13.51
N LEU A 276 -16.92 7.30 12.35
CA LEU A 276 -18.34 7.56 12.15
C LEU A 276 -19.13 6.24 12.08
N ALA A 277 -20.43 6.29 12.41
CA ALA A 277 -21.34 5.14 12.37
C ALA A 277 -20.81 3.85 13.03
N THR A 278 -20.42 2.84 12.25
CA THR A 278 -19.97 1.50 12.69
C THR A 278 -18.47 1.39 12.92
N SER A 279 -17.74 2.50 12.75
CA SER A 279 -16.27 2.52 12.61
C SER A 279 -15.53 3.16 13.80
N THR A 280 -16.16 3.24 14.97
CA THR A 280 -15.59 3.88 16.17
C THR A 280 -14.22 3.28 16.54
N PRO A 281 -13.13 4.07 16.64
CA PRO A 281 -11.85 3.56 17.10
C PRO A 281 -11.98 3.01 18.52
N ALA A 282 -11.10 2.07 18.82
CA ALA A 282 -10.91 1.56 20.16
C ALA A 282 -9.43 1.25 20.34
N PRO A 283 -8.90 1.30 21.58
CA PRO A 283 -7.51 0.97 21.84
C PRO A 283 -7.10 -0.36 21.22
N GLY A 284 -5.97 -0.32 20.51
CA GLY A 284 -5.37 -1.46 19.84
C GLY A 284 -6.20 -2.01 18.69
N ARG A 285 -7.06 -1.19 18.07
CA ARG A 285 -7.91 -1.60 16.95
C ARG A 285 -7.88 -0.56 15.85
N SER A 286 -7.47 -1.00 14.66
CA SER A 286 -7.61 -0.24 13.44
C SER A 286 -9.07 0.11 13.16
N VAL A 287 -9.29 1.00 12.19
CA VAL A 287 -10.57 1.23 11.56
C VAL A 287 -10.38 0.94 10.08
N ARG A 288 -11.22 0.07 9.51
CA ARG A 288 -10.99 -0.50 8.18
C ARG A 288 -12.21 -0.49 7.27
N LEU A 289 -11.95 -0.32 5.98
CA LEU A 289 -12.92 -0.43 4.90
C LEU A 289 -13.26 -1.90 4.64
N ASN A 290 -14.54 -2.19 4.37
CA ASN A 290 -14.96 -3.55 4.00
C ASN A 290 -14.36 -3.94 2.61
N PRO A 291 -13.54 -5.00 2.49
CA PRO A 291 -12.87 -5.43 1.25
C PRO A 291 -13.82 -5.80 0.09
N SER A 292 -15.14 -5.85 0.31
CA SER A 292 -16.12 -5.91 -0.79
C SER A 292 -16.12 -4.66 -1.67
N THR A 293 -15.44 -3.59 -1.26
CA THR A 293 -15.24 -2.38 -2.04
C THR A 293 -13.86 -1.77 -1.79
N LEU A 294 -13.25 -1.28 -2.86
CA LEU A 294 -11.93 -0.63 -2.90
C LEU A 294 -12.03 0.57 -3.85
N SER A 295 -13.01 1.44 -3.59
CA SER A 295 -13.38 2.61 -4.39
C SER A 295 -13.27 3.88 -3.54
N SER A 296 -12.70 4.94 -4.10
CA SER A 296 -12.58 6.28 -3.49
C SER A 296 -13.89 7.06 -3.37
N MET A 297 -15.02 6.46 -3.76
CA MET A 297 -16.37 6.98 -3.51
C MET A 297 -17.11 6.15 -2.45
N ASP A 298 -16.57 4.97 -2.12
CA ASP A 298 -17.16 3.99 -1.23
C ASP A 298 -16.55 4.08 0.17
N ASN A 299 -15.26 4.37 0.24
CA ASN A 299 -14.55 4.70 1.47
C ASN A 299 -14.96 6.06 2.07
N ASP A 300 -15.67 6.91 1.34
CA ASP A 300 -16.32 8.11 1.86
C ASP A 300 -17.59 7.78 2.69
N ASP A 301 -18.17 6.58 2.54
CA ASP A 301 -19.35 6.13 3.30
C ASP A 301 -18.95 5.42 4.60
N ALA A 302 -19.20 6.09 5.73
CA ALA A 302 -18.95 5.61 7.08
C ALA A 302 -19.60 4.25 7.43
N LEU A 303 -20.63 3.81 6.70
CA LEU A 303 -21.30 2.53 6.92
C LEU A 303 -20.57 1.35 6.25
N LEU A 304 -19.58 1.62 5.38
CA LEU A 304 -18.68 0.61 4.81
C LEU A 304 -17.44 0.37 5.68
N TRP A 305 -17.23 1.18 6.71
CA TRP A 305 -16.13 1.03 7.66
C TRP A 305 -16.55 0.31 8.94
N CYS A 306 -15.63 -0.45 9.52
CA CYS A 306 -15.81 -1.10 10.81
C CYS A 306 -14.55 -1.04 11.69
N THR A 307 -14.75 -1.12 13.00
CA THR A 307 -13.65 -1.27 13.98
C THR A 307 -12.95 -2.62 13.81
N GLY A 308 -11.63 -2.60 13.87
CA GLY A 308 -10.73 -3.72 13.67
C GLY A 308 -10.96 -4.86 14.66
N GLY A 309 -10.96 -6.07 14.14
CA GLY A 309 -11.08 -7.31 14.91
C GLY A 309 -10.88 -8.56 14.05
N GLY A 310 -10.62 -9.69 14.71
CA GLY A 310 -10.26 -10.95 14.06
C GLY A 310 -8.75 -11.18 14.09
N SER A 311 -8.04 -10.66 13.09
CA SER A 311 -6.58 -10.73 12.98
C SER A 311 -5.88 -9.72 13.88
N THR A 312 -4.78 -10.15 14.50
CA THR A 312 -3.81 -9.29 15.18
C THR A 312 -2.50 -9.27 14.39
N TYR A 313 -1.76 -8.17 14.44
CA TYR A 313 -0.45 -8.05 13.78
C TYR A 313 0.69 -7.82 14.78
N GLY A 314 1.91 -7.94 14.28
CA GLY A 314 3.13 -7.65 15.03
C GLY A 314 3.33 -8.53 16.27
N THR A 315 4.13 -8.03 17.21
CA THR A 315 4.36 -8.68 18.52
C THR A 315 3.54 -8.05 19.64
N ALA A 316 3.04 -6.83 19.42
CA ALA A 316 2.31 -6.06 20.40
C ALA A 316 0.82 -6.48 20.51
N GLY A 317 0.26 -7.10 19.46
CA GLY A 317 -1.05 -7.76 19.50
C GLY A 317 -2.25 -6.89 19.14
N ASP A 318 -2.02 -5.69 18.60
CA ASP A 318 -3.07 -4.83 18.06
C ASP A 318 -3.80 -5.49 16.88
N TYR A 319 -5.08 -5.15 16.69
CA TYR A 319 -5.93 -5.68 15.62
C TYR A 319 -5.85 -4.80 14.37
N GLY A 320 -5.63 -5.44 13.23
CA GLY A 320 -5.51 -4.81 11.91
C GLY A 320 -4.89 -5.76 10.90
N THR A 321 -4.70 -5.27 9.68
CA THR A 321 -4.17 -5.99 8.51
C THR A 321 -3.07 -5.19 7.77
N PRO A 322 -2.13 -4.51 8.47
CA PRO A 322 -1.19 -3.58 7.84
C PRO A 322 -0.38 -4.21 6.69
N GLY A 323 -0.44 -3.58 5.52
CA GLY A 323 0.21 -4.03 4.28
C GLY A 323 -0.55 -5.15 3.56
N ALA A 324 -1.82 -5.40 3.89
CA ALA A 324 -2.57 -6.55 3.41
C ALA A 324 -4.08 -6.29 3.30
N ALA A 325 -4.75 -7.09 2.47
CA ALA A 325 -6.19 -6.94 2.26
C ALA A 325 -7.00 -7.08 3.57
N ASN A 326 -7.80 -6.05 3.84
CA ASN A 326 -8.70 -5.97 4.99
C ASN A 326 -9.53 -7.23 5.24
N ALA A 327 -9.72 -7.57 6.52
CA ALA A 327 -10.70 -8.57 6.91
C ALA A 327 -12.13 -8.03 6.75
N ALA A 328 -13.04 -8.87 6.20
CA ALA A 328 -14.45 -8.53 6.00
C ALA A 328 -15.11 -7.96 7.28
N CYS A 329 -15.95 -6.94 7.11
CA CYS A 329 -16.65 -6.32 8.23
C CYS A 329 -17.83 -7.19 8.71
N PRO A 330 -17.99 -7.49 10.02
CA PRO A 330 -18.94 -8.51 10.48
C PRO A 330 -20.43 -8.23 10.24
N THR A 331 -20.82 -6.96 10.10
CA THR A 331 -22.22 -6.51 10.02
C THR A 331 -22.44 -5.41 8.98
N VAL A 332 -21.50 -5.19 8.06
CA VAL A 332 -21.68 -4.22 6.98
C VAL A 332 -22.57 -4.85 5.91
N PRO A 333 -23.72 -4.25 5.57
CA PRO A 333 -24.62 -4.81 4.57
C PRO A 333 -23.94 -4.83 3.19
N ALA A 334 -24.18 -5.86 2.38
CA ALA A 334 -23.50 -6.01 1.10
C ALA A 334 -23.91 -4.89 0.13
N LYS A 335 -22.94 -4.12 -0.38
CA LYS A 335 -23.18 -3.05 -1.35
C LYS A 335 -23.33 -3.62 -2.76
N HIS A 336 -24.33 -3.10 -3.48
CA HIS A 336 -24.58 -3.36 -4.89
C HIS A 336 -24.84 -2.05 -5.63
N SER A 337 -23.98 -1.73 -6.59
CA SER A 337 -24.04 -0.49 -7.38
C SER A 337 -24.61 -0.72 -8.78
N PHE A 338 -25.49 0.18 -9.21
CA PHE A 338 -26.16 0.14 -10.51
C PHE A 338 -26.19 1.55 -11.12
N THR A 339 -25.71 1.72 -12.36
CA THR A 339 -25.56 3.06 -12.97
C THR A 339 -26.06 3.06 -14.41
N VAL A 340 -26.70 4.16 -14.82
CA VAL A 340 -27.08 4.44 -16.22
C VAL A 340 -26.68 5.85 -16.62
N SER A 341 -26.29 6.02 -17.89
CA SER A 341 -25.89 7.31 -18.48
C SER A 341 -26.83 7.67 -19.65
N PRO A 342 -28.07 8.11 -19.37
CA PRO A 342 -29.11 8.20 -20.39
C PRO A 342 -29.00 9.46 -21.27
N ALA A 343 -28.18 10.45 -20.88
CA ALA A 343 -27.96 11.71 -21.60
C ALA A 343 -29.26 12.43 -22.04
N LEU A 344 -30.25 12.49 -21.14
CA LEU A 344 -31.59 13.02 -21.44
C LEU A 344 -31.68 14.51 -21.14
N THR A 345 -32.14 15.29 -22.12
CA THR A 345 -32.46 16.72 -21.90
C THR A 345 -33.58 16.86 -20.87
N VAL A 346 -33.34 17.68 -19.84
CA VAL A 346 -34.37 18.18 -18.93
C VAL A 346 -34.94 19.46 -19.55
N PRO A 347 -36.18 19.48 -20.07
CA PRO A 347 -36.67 20.63 -20.83
C PRO A 347 -37.08 21.79 -19.91
N ASP A 348 -36.69 23.01 -20.29
CA ASP A 348 -36.96 24.26 -19.56
C ASP A 348 -38.44 24.37 -19.15
N LYS A 349 -38.68 24.60 -17.85
CA LYS A 349 -39.98 24.82 -17.22
C LYS A 349 -41.09 23.84 -17.65
N THR A 350 -40.75 22.57 -17.85
CA THR A 350 -41.65 21.58 -18.46
C THR A 350 -42.02 20.46 -17.45
N PRO A 351 -43.28 20.39 -16.94
CA PRO A 351 -43.69 19.44 -15.89
C PRO A 351 -43.52 17.94 -16.19
N ALA A 352 -43.37 17.59 -17.48
CA ALA A 352 -43.01 16.23 -17.88
C ALA A 352 -41.57 15.86 -17.45
N GLY A 353 -40.64 16.82 -17.51
CA GLY A 353 -39.23 16.63 -17.19
C GLY A 353 -38.51 15.63 -18.10
N ALA A 354 -37.38 15.14 -17.62
CA ALA A 354 -36.73 13.91 -18.07
C ALA A 354 -37.13 12.75 -17.15
N THR A 355 -37.17 11.53 -17.67
CA THR A 355 -37.42 10.32 -16.88
C THR A 355 -36.53 9.19 -17.40
N SER A 356 -35.80 8.55 -16.49
CA SER A 356 -34.89 7.44 -16.79
C SER A 356 -35.25 6.22 -15.95
N PRO A 357 -35.44 5.03 -16.56
CA PRO A 357 -35.46 3.78 -15.82
C PRO A 357 -34.03 3.31 -15.49
N LEU A 358 -33.92 2.44 -14.50
CA LEU A 358 -32.74 1.64 -14.15
C LEU A 358 -33.23 0.27 -13.67
N GLU A 359 -32.76 -0.81 -14.31
CA GLU A 359 -33.12 -2.17 -13.91
C GLU A 359 -32.17 -2.68 -12.82
N VAL A 360 -32.73 -3.02 -11.66
CA VAL A 360 -32.00 -3.64 -10.55
C VAL A 360 -32.36 -5.12 -10.47
N SER A 361 -31.34 -5.99 -10.47
CA SER A 361 -31.51 -7.44 -10.37
C SER A 361 -30.57 -8.00 -9.33
N LEU A 362 -31.11 -8.43 -8.20
CA LEU A 362 -30.36 -8.99 -7.07
C LEU A 362 -30.94 -10.35 -6.64
N PRO A 363 -30.13 -11.23 -5.99
CA PRO A 363 -30.68 -12.29 -5.16
C PRO A 363 -31.49 -11.69 -4.01
N SER A 364 -32.32 -12.49 -3.34
CA SER A 364 -33.23 -12.03 -2.28
C SER A 364 -32.49 -11.21 -1.21
N CYS A 365 -32.77 -9.91 -1.19
CA CYS A 365 -32.15 -8.91 -0.32
C CYS A 365 -33.24 -7.98 0.20
N ALA A 366 -33.13 -7.54 1.46
CA ALA A 366 -33.87 -6.40 1.97
C ALA A 366 -32.93 -5.19 2.02
N ILE A 367 -33.41 -4.04 1.54
CA ILE A 367 -32.65 -2.78 1.63
C ILE A 367 -32.41 -2.46 3.13
N ALA A 368 -31.16 -2.41 3.57
CA ALA A 368 -30.79 -1.81 4.84
C ALA A 368 -30.92 -0.30 4.72
N PHE A 369 -30.18 0.25 3.77
CA PHE A 369 -30.20 1.64 3.32
C PHE A 369 -29.75 1.71 1.86
N MET A 370 -29.81 2.90 1.28
CA MET A 370 -29.34 3.15 -0.08
C MET A 370 -28.98 4.62 -0.27
N ASP A 371 -28.08 4.87 -1.22
CA ASP A 371 -27.66 6.20 -1.65
C ASP A 371 -27.88 6.34 -3.17
N VAL A 372 -27.88 7.59 -3.65
CA VAL A 372 -28.15 7.92 -5.06
C VAL A 372 -27.04 8.79 -5.64
N ASP A 373 -26.38 8.30 -6.67
CA ASP A 373 -25.43 9.08 -7.46
C ASP A 373 -26.18 9.90 -8.51
N LEU A 374 -25.93 11.20 -8.57
CA LEU A 374 -26.55 12.10 -9.55
C LEU A 374 -25.48 12.92 -10.29
N ASN A 375 -25.59 12.95 -11.62
CA ASN A 375 -24.83 13.84 -12.50
C ASN A 375 -25.80 14.54 -13.46
N ILE A 376 -26.17 15.77 -13.10
CA ILE A 376 -27.08 16.63 -13.86
C ILE A 376 -26.42 17.99 -14.08
N THR A 377 -26.20 18.34 -15.35
CA THR A 377 -25.79 19.69 -15.74
C THR A 377 -27.01 20.60 -15.85
N HIS A 378 -27.09 21.63 -15.01
CA HIS A 378 -28.14 22.66 -15.06
C HIS A 378 -27.56 24.00 -14.60
N ASN A 379 -27.84 25.11 -15.29
CA ASN A 379 -27.28 26.42 -14.94
C ASN A 379 -27.78 26.97 -13.58
N TYR A 380 -28.95 26.49 -13.16
CA TYR A 380 -29.67 26.90 -11.95
C TYR A 380 -30.24 25.66 -11.26
N PRO A 381 -29.44 24.84 -10.57
CA PRO A 381 -29.96 23.61 -9.94
C PRO A 381 -30.91 23.87 -8.78
N GLY A 382 -31.04 25.12 -8.33
CA GLY A 382 -32.12 25.57 -7.44
C GLY A 382 -33.51 25.48 -8.09
N ASP A 383 -33.60 25.32 -9.41
CA ASP A 383 -34.86 25.22 -10.15
C ASP A 383 -35.27 23.76 -10.41
N MET A 384 -34.47 22.80 -9.93
CA MET A 384 -34.60 21.36 -10.20
C MET A 384 -35.32 20.58 -9.08
N GLU A 385 -36.42 19.95 -9.47
CA GLU A 385 -37.14 18.95 -8.68
C GLU A 385 -36.71 17.56 -9.13
N ILE A 386 -36.24 16.73 -8.20
CA ILE A 386 -35.71 15.40 -8.51
C ILE A 386 -36.44 14.39 -7.62
N THR A 387 -37.06 13.40 -8.24
CA THR A 387 -37.77 12.30 -7.54
C THR A 387 -37.22 10.96 -7.99
N LEU A 388 -37.12 10.04 -7.04
CA LEU A 388 -36.82 8.62 -7.27
C LEU A 388 -38.08 7.81 -6.97
N SER A 389 -38.40 6.85 -7.83
CA SER A 389 -39.50 5.89 -7.65
C SER A 389 -38.95 4.47 -7.63
N SER A 390 -39.34 3.70 -6.62
CA SER A 390 -39.01 2.27 -6.47
C SER A 390 -39.93 1.35 -7.29
N PRO A 391 -39.54 0.09 -7.54
CA PRO A 391 -40.38 -0.91 -8.20
C PRO A 391 -41.72 -1.18 -7.50
N SER A 392 -41.78 -0.98 -6.18
CA SER A 392 -42.99 -1.12 -5.36
C SER A 392 -43.91 0.11 -5.38
N GLY A 393 -43.50 1.20 -6.04
CA GLY A 393 -44.28 2.43 -6.18
C GLY A 393 -44.10 3.46 -5.05
N THR A 394 -43.24 3.19 -4.06
CA THR A 394 -42.78 4.23 -3.12
C THR A 394 -41.97 5.29 -3.89
N VAL A 395 -42.25 6.57 -3.62
CA VAL A 395 -41.58 7.72 -4.25
C VAL A 395 -40.92 8.58 -3.17
N VAL A 396 -39.67 8.97 -3.39
CA VAL A 396 -38.89 9.87 -2.52
C VAL A 396 -38.48 11.10 -3.32
N MET A 397 -38.66 12.28 -2.74
CA MET A 397 -38.08 13.53 -3.25
C MET A 397 -36.61 13.59 -2.85
N LEU A 398 -35.73 13.89 -3.80
CA LEU A 398 -34.28 14.06 -3.62
C LEU A 398 -33.83 15.53 -3.64
N SER A 399 -34.58 16.39 -4.35
CA SER A 399 -34.34 17.85 -4.41
C SER A 399 -35.67 18.58 -4.61
N ASP A 400 -35.91 19.65 -3.86
CA ASP A 400 -37.19 20.36 -3.76
C ASP A 400 -37.17 21.81 -4.28
N ASN A 401 -36.32 22.11 -5.27
CA ASN A 401 -36.12 23.45 -5.85
C ASN A 401 -35.57 24.50 -4.88
N LYS A 402 -34.56 24.12 -4.05
CA LYS A 402 -33.90 25.04 -3.09
C LYS A 402 -32.36 24.96 -3.09
N GLY A 403 -31.75 24.15 -3.96
CA GLY A 403 -30.30 23.93 -4.04
C GLY A 403 -29.53 25.07 -4.71
N GLY A 404 -29.09 26.08 -3.96
CA GLY A 404 -28.33 27.21 -4.51
C GLY A 404 -26.83 26.93 -4.75
N GLY A 405 -26.44 26.29 -5.87
CA GLY A 405 -25.03 26.15 -6.26
C GLY A 405 -24.82 25.34 -7.56
N LYS A 406 -24.00 25.86 -8.49
CA LYS A 406 -24.22 25.77 -9.97
C LYS A 406 -24.09 24.45 -10.74
N ASP A 407 -23.65 23.33 -10.15
CA ASP A 407 -23.56 22.05 -10.87
C ASP A 407 -23.97 20.91 -9.94
N LEU A 408 -24.97 20.11 -10.33
CA LEU A 408 -25.42 18.93 -9.55
C LEU A 408 -24.67 17.68 -10.01
N VAL A 409 -23.38 17.62 -9.65
CA VAL A 409 -22.66 16.36 -9.46
C VAL A 409 -22.66 16.10 -7.95
N ALA A 410 -23.46 15.13 -7.50
CA ALA A 410 -23.63 14.84 -6.07
C ALA A 410 -24.03 13.39 -5.82
N ASN A 411 -23.33 12.74 -4.89
CA ASN A 411 -23.86 11.59 -4.15
C ASN A 411 -24.81 12.12 -3.05
N ILE A 412 -26.04 11.62 -3.01
CA ILE A 412 -27.02 11.91 -1.96
C ILE A 412 -27.05 10.75 -0.96
N PRO A 413 -26.40 10.90 0.21
CA PRO A 413 -26.39 9.86 1.22
C PRO A 413 -27.70 9.81 2.01
N ASN A 414 -28.03 8.62 2.51
CA ASN A 414 -29.16 8.28 3.38
C ASN A 414 -29.34 9.19 4.62
N THR A 415 -28.26 9.79 5.12
CA THR A 415 -28.14 10.47 6.42
C THR A 415 -28.04 11.98 6.32
N ARG A 416 -27.96 12.55 5.11
CA ARG A 416 -28.37 13.95 4.96
C ARG A 416 -29.88 14.02 5.22
N PRO A 417 -30.35 14.96 6.05
CA PRO A 417 -31.76 15.33 6.01
C PRO A 417 -32.03 15.89 4.61
N ILE A 418 -32.67 15.08 3.75
CA ILE A 418 -33.31 15.57 2.53
C ILE A 418 -34.54 16.35 3.02
N SER A 419 -34.26 17.56 3.52
CA SER A 419 -35.16 18.34 4.36
C SER A 419 -35.95 19.35 3.54
N ASN A 420 -36.68 18.84 2.56
CA ASN A 420 -38.05 19.32 2.37
C ASN A 420 -38.81 19.13 3.70
N ASN A 421 -39.60 20.12 4.10
CA ASN A 421 -40.30 20.13 5.40
C ASN A 421 -41.52 19.17 5.46
N ASP A 422 -41.44 18.03 4.77
CA ASP A 422 -42.51 17.03 4.64
C ASP A 422 -42.16 15.66 5.27
N GLY A 423 -40.90 15.43 5.66
CA GLY A 423 -40.47 14.23 6.38
C GLY A 423 -40.18 13.02 5.50
N THR A 424 -39.97 13.21 4.19
CA THR A 424 -39.57 12.13 3.27
C THR A 424 -38.05 11.91 3.25
N SER A 425 -37.59 10.67 3.09
CA SER A 425 -36.16 10.34 2.97
C SER A 425 -35.94 8.99 2.26
N LEU A 426 -34.70 8.71 1.83
CA LEU A 426 -34.32 7.40 1.27
C LEU A 426 -34.55 6.23 2.24
N GLY A 427 -34.61 6.50 3.55
CA GLY A 427 -34.99 5.51 4.57
C GLY A 427 -36.40 4.92 4.38
N MET A 428 -37.29 5.56 3.59
CA MET A 428 -38.60 4.98 3.23
C MET A 428 -38.49 3.72 2.35
N TYR A 429 -37.32 3.41 1.80
CA TYR A 429 -37.05 2.17 1.08
C TYR A 429 -36.51 1.04 1.97
N SER A 430 -36.15 1.33 3.23
CA SER A 430 -35.59 0.31 4.15
C SER A 430 -36.59 -0.84 4.38
N GLY A 431 -36.10 -2.07 4.27
CA GLY A 431 -36.88 -3.31 4.35
C GLY A 431 -37.58 -3.73 3.05
N ALA A 432 -37.54 -2.92 1.98
CA ALA A 432 -38.11 -3.31 0.68
C ALA A 432 -37.20 -4.26 -0.11
N ASP A 433 -37.78 -5.01 -1.05
CA ASP A 433 -37.05 -5.72 -2.10
C ASP A 433 -36.57 -4.69 -3.15
N PRO A 434 -35.26 -4.60 -3.43
CA PRO A 434 -34.72 -3.67 -4.42
C PRO A 434 -34.98 -4.07 -5.87
N THR A 435 -35.45 -5.30 -6.13
CA THR A 435 -35.49 -5.90 -7.48
C THR A 435 -36.56 -5.28 -8.37
N GLY A 436 -36.18 -4.90 -9.59
CA GLY A 436 -37.05 -4.37 -10.65
C GLY A 436 -36.64 -2.99 -11.15
N THR A 437 -37.54 -2.35 -11.91
CA THR A 437 -37.32 -1.04 -12.51
C THR A 437 -37.43 0.09 -11.48
N TRP A 438 -36.31 0.71 -11.14
CA TRP A 438 -36.27 2.03 -10.49
C TRP A 438 -36.42 3.13 -11.54
N THR A 439 -37.00 4.27 -11.15
CA THR A 439 -37.22 5.39 -12.07
C THR A 439 -36.81 6.71 -11.42
N LEU A 440 -35.81 7.38 -11.99
CA LEU A 440 -35.48 8.77 -11.66
C LEU A 440 -36.26 9.71 -12.59
N LYS A 441 -36.91 10.73 -12.02
CA LYS A 441 -37.52 11.84 -12.75
C LYS A 441 -36.90 13.16 -12.30
N ALA A 442 -36.41 13.93 -13.27
CA ALA A 442 -35.85 15.26 -13.05
C ALA A 442 -36.69 16.30 -13.81
N VAL A 443 -37.16 17.34 -13.12
CA VAL A 443 -38.03 18.39 -13.67
C VAL A 443 -37.41 19.75 -13.37
N ASP A 444 -37.20 20.56 -14.39
CA ASP A 444 -37.02 22.00 -14.21
C ASP A 444 -38.38 22.66 -13.99
N THR A 445 -38.52 23.37 -12.87
CA THR A 445 -39.76 24.02 -12.43
C THR A 445 -39.78 25.53 -12.67
N ILE A 446 -38.63 26.17 -12.92
CA ILE A 446 -38.50 27.63 -13.06
C ILE A 446 -37.69 27.95 -14.31
N GLY A 447 -38.32 28.68 -15.25
CA GLY A 447 -37.68 28.99 -16.53
C GLY A 447 -36.38 29.78 -16.38
N GLY A 448 -35.30 29.22 -16.93
CA GLY A 448 -33.93 29.73 -16.82
C GLY A 448 -32.94 29.11 -17.82
N GLY A 449 -33.32 27.99 -18.46
CA GLY A 449 -32.56 27.27 -19.48
C GLY A 449 -32.52 25.77 -19.19
N ALA A 450 -32.75 24.95 -20.23
CA ALA A 450 -32.76 23.49 -20.12
C ALA A 450 -31.44 22.89 -19.60
N GLY A 451 -31.54 21.71 -18.98
CA GLY A 451 -30.39 20.92 -18.52
C GLY A 451 -30.24 19.56 -19.20
N LEU A 452 -29.32 18.76 -18.65
CA LEU A 452 -28.97 17.44 -19.14
C LEU A 452 -28.78 16.48 -17.96
N LEU A 453 -29.58 15.41 -17.90
CA LEU A 453 -29.34 14.26 -17.03
C LEU A 453 -28.27 13.39 -17.70
N ASN A 454 -27.01 13.56 -17.27
CA ASN A 454 -25.87 12.86 -17.86
C ASN A 454 -25.87 11.40 -17.43
N SER A 455 -25.87 11.17 -16.11
CA SER A 455 -25.91 9.85 -15.48
C SER A 455 -26.55 9.90 -14.10
N TRP A 456 -27.00 8.73 -13.64
CA TRP A 456 -27.38 8.49 -12.24
C TRP A 456 -27.21 7.02 -11.88
N GLY A 457 -27.13 6.73 -10.59
CA GLY A 457 -27.00 5.37 -10.09
C GLY A 457 -27.60 5.18 -8.70
N LEU A 458 -27.74 3.91 -8.31
CA LEU A 458 -28.19 3.47 -6.99
C LEU A 458 -27.10 2.63 -6.34
N ASN A 459 -26.77 2.97 -5.09
CA ASN A 459 -25.90 2.19 -4.22
C ASN A 459 -26.80 1.55 -3.16
N ILE A 460 -27.03 0.24 -3.26
CA ILE A 460 -28.00 -0.49 -2.45
C ILE A 460 -27.25 -1.40 -1.48
N TYR A 461 -27.60 -1.31 -0.19
CA TYR A 461 -26.91 -2.01 0.89
C TYR A 461 -27.85 -3.06 1.49
N CYS A 462 -27.49 -4.33 1.39
CA CYS A 462 -28.37 -5.48 1.66
C CYS A 462 -28.14 -6.12 3.04
N GLN A 463 -29.20 -6.23 3.84
CA GLN A 463 -29.25 -6.93 5.15
C GLN A 463 -30.05 -8.24 5.09
#